data_AF-A0A2T1BYD2-F1
#
_entry.id   AF-A0A2T1BYD2-F1
#
_cell.length_a   1.000
_cell.length_b   1.000
_cell.length_c   1.000
_cell.angle_alpha   90.00
_cell.angle_beta   90.00
_cell.angle_gamma   90.00
#
_symmetry.space_group_name_H-M   'P 1'
#
loop_
_entity.id
_entity.type
_entity.pdbx_description
1 polymer ?
#
loop_
_entity_poly.entity_id
_entity_poly.type
_entity_poly.pdbx_seq_one_letter_code
_entity_poly.pdbx_strand_id
1 'polypeptide(L)' 'MAQEAPDLVERFQQRVDLFVQEPFHPSLRTHALSGHLEGCWSLSITYEYRLIFKFISEERVLLIDLGSHDEVY' A
#
# COMPACT_ATOMS: atom_id res chain seq x y z
N MET A 1 -4.07 -5.54 -24.78
CA MET A 1 -4.98 -4.55 -24.21
C MET A 1 -5.04 -4.83 -22.73
N ALA A 2 -4.39 -4.03 -21.89
CA ALA A 2 -4.47 -4.22 -20.45
C ALA A 2 -5.94 -3.97 -20.05
N GLN A 3 -6.59 -5.01 -19.52
CA GLN A 3 -7.89 -4.84 -18.89
C GLN A 3 -7.62 -4.05 -17.61
N GLU A 4 -7.78 -2.72 -17.65
CA GLU A 4 -7.87 -1.93 -16.44
C GLU A 4 -9.04 -2.53 -15.65
N ALA A 5 -8.74 -3.24 -14.56
CA ALA A 5 -9.76 -3.81 -13.70
C ALA A 5 -10.40 -2.61 -12.96
N PRO A 6 -11.63 -2.18 -13.30
CA PRO A 6 -12.23 -0.98 -12.72
C PRO A 6 -12.35 -1.08 -11.18
N ASP A 7 -12.36 -2.31 -10.65
CA ASP A 7 -12.33 -2.58 -9.21
C ASP A 7 -11.02 -2.10 -8.54
N LEU A 8 -9.85 -2.20 -9.19
CA LEU A 8 -8.58 -1.92 -8.50
C LEU A 8 -8.43 -0.43 -8.15
N VAL A 9 -8.86 0.47 -9.03
CA VAL A 9 -8.82 1.92 -8.76
C VAL A 9 -9.74 2.29 -7.61
N GLU A 10 -10.95 1.73 -7.60
CA GLU A 10 -11.91 1.96 -6.52
C GLU A 10 -11.40 1.40 -5.18
N ARG A 11 -10.86 0.17 -5.18
CA ARG A 11 -10.22 -0.44 -4.00
C ARG A 11 -9.05 0.39 -3.52
N PHE A 12 -8.22 0.88 -4.43
CA PHE A 12 -7.11 1.75 -4.08
C PHE A 12 -7.59 3.00 -3.35
N GLN A 13 -8.58 3.71 -3.90
CA GLN A 13 -9.13 4.90 -3.28
C GLN A 13 -9.69 4.62 -1.87
N GLN A 14 -10.53 3.59 -1.74
CA GLN A 14 -11.11 3.20 -0.45
C GLN A 14 -10.04 2.89 0.61
N ARG A 15 -8.96 2.23 0.19
CA ARG A 15 -7.85 1.83 1.09
C ARG A 15 -6.99 3.02 1.47
N VAL A 16 -6.72 3.93 0.54
CA VAL A 16 -5.98 5.16 0.81
C VAL A 16 -6.78 6.09 1.72
N ASP A 17 -8.09 6.23 1.50
CA ASP A 17 -8.96 7.03 2.37
C ASP A 17 -8.95 6.51 3.80
N LEU A 18 -9.05 5.19 3.99
CA LEU A 18 -8.91 4.57 5.31
C LEU A 18 -7.51 4.77 5.90
N PHE A 19 -6.46 4.63 5.08
CA PHE A 19 -5.08 4.82 5.52
C PHE A 19 -4.80 6.25 6.00
N VAL A 20 -5.37 7.27 5.34
CA VAL A 20 -5.23 8.67 5.75
C VAL A 20 -5.86 8.91 7.14
N GLN A 21 -6.94 8.20 7.47
CA GLN A 21 -7.62 8.34 8.77
C GLN A 21 -6.95 7.49 9.86
N GLU A 22 -6.60 6.25 9.54
CA GLU A 22 -6.03 5.28 10.47
C GLU A 22 -4.99 4.40 9.76
N PRO A 23 -3.71 4.85 9.70
CA PRO A 23 -2.65 4.19 8.93
C PRO A 23 -2.40 2.72 9.31
N PHE A 24 -2.76 2.33 10.53
CA PHE A 24 -2.56 1.00 11.10
C PHE A 24 -3.87 0.23 11.32
N HIS A 25 -4.96 0.64 10.66
CA HIS A 25 -6.22 -0.10 10.74
C HIS A 25 -5.98 -1.58 10.36
N PRO A 26 -6.47 -2.56 11.13
CA PRO A 26 -6.13 -3.98 10.94
C PRO A 26 -6.43 -4.52 9.53
N SER A 27 -7.44 -3.98 8.84
CA SER A 27 -7.79 -4.39 7.47
C SER A 27 -6.76 -3.98 6.43
N LEU A 28 -5.92 -2.96 6.69
CA LEU A 28 -4.84 -2.51 5.82
C LEU A 28 -3.62 -3.41 5.90
N ARG A 29 -3.49 -4.19 7.00
CA ARG A 29 -2.32 -5.06 7.24
C ARG A 29 -1.00 -4.31 7.08
N THR A 30 -0.98 -3.05 7.54
CA THR A 30 0.18 -2.17 7.45
C THR A 30 1.32 -2.70 8.30
N HIS A 31 2.51 -2.84 7.72
CA HIS A 31 3.69 -3.30 8.45
C HIS A 31 4.99 -2.83 7.77
N ALA A 32 6.06 -2.75 8.55
CA ALA A 32 7.38 -2.36 8.06
C ALA A 32 7.99 -3.49 7.22
N LEU A 33 8.66 -3.11 6.15
CA LEU A 33 9.45 -4.02 5.31
C LEU A 33 10.87 -4.14 5.85
N SER A 34 11.55 -5.21 5.46
CA SER A 34 12.93 -5.54 5.89
C SER A 34 13.84 -5.78 4.68
N GLY A 35 15.14 -6.00 4.94
CA GLY A 35 16.12 -6.25 3.88
C GLY A 35 16.37 -5.02 3.02
N HIS A 36 16.37 -5.18 1.69
CA HIS A 36 16.64 -4.08 0.76
C HIS A 36 15.60 -2.95 0.80
N LEU A 37 14.42 -3.22 1.36
CA LEU A 37 13.33 -2.25 1.53
C LEU A 37 13.22 -1.77 2.99
N GLU A 38 14.25 -1.97 3.81
CA GLU A 38 14.27 -1.48 5.19
C GLU A 38 13.96 0.03 5.27
N GLY A 39 13.07 0.40 6.19
CA GLY A 39 12.56 1.76 6.33
C GLY A 39 11.40 2.11 5.39
N CYS A 40 10.99 1.20 4.51
CA CYS A 40 9.71 1.26 3.80
C CYS A 40 8.64 0.46 4.55
N TRP A 41 7.39 0.68 4.15
CA TRP A 41 6.21 0.06 4.71
C TRP A 41 5.35 -0.47 3.58
N SER A 42 4.52 -1.46 3.91
CA SER A 42 3.53 -2.00 2.98
C SER A 42 2.15 -2.00 3.60
N LEU A 43 1.14 -1.67 2.79
CA LEU A 43 -0.27 -1.91 3.11
C LEU A 43 -0.96 -2.70 1.98
N SER A 44 -1.99 -3.46 2.34
CA SER A 44 -2.81 -4.23 1.41
C SER A 44 -3.88 -3.36 0.74
N ILE A 45 -3.89 -3.36 -0.60
CA ILE A 45 -4.98 -2.79 -1.40
C ILE A 45 -6.04 -3.87 -1.64
N THR A 46 -5.60 -5.03 -2.14
CA THR A 46 -6.40 -6.25 -2.25
C THR A 46 -5.64 -7.42 -1.61
N TYR A 47 -6.12 -8.65 -1.82
CA TYR A 47 -5.34 -9.84 -1.46
C TYR A 47 -4.03 -9.93 -2.26
N GLU A 48 -4.08 -9.52 -3.53
CA GLU A 48 -2.98 -9.66 -4.48
C GLU A 48 -2.10 -8.41 -4.55
N TYR A 49 -2.66 -7.20 -4.36
CA TYR A 49 -1.92 -5.95 -4.54
C TYR A 49 -1.54 -5.27 -3.23
N ARG A 50 -0.30 -4.77 -3.17
CA ARG A 50 0.26 -4.04 -2.04
C ARG A 50 0.84 -2.70 -2.49
N LEU A 51 0.60 -1.68 -1.68
CA LEU A 51 1.20 -0.36 -1.82
C LEU A 51 2.43 -0.29 -0.92
N ILE A 52 3.60 -0.04 -1.52
CA ILE A 52 4.83 0.28 -0.81
C ILE A 52 4.90 1.79 -0.64
N PHE A 53 5.21 2.23 0.57
CA PHE A 53 5.32 3.65 0.89
C PHE A 53 6.37 3.88 1.98
N LYS A 54 6.68 5.14 2.24
CA LYS A 54 7.55 5.57 3.33
C LYS A 54 6.96 6.76 4.06
N PHE A 55 6.98 6.74 5.39
CA PHE A 55 6.73 7.92 6.19
C PHE A 55 7.93 8.86 6.05
N ILE A 56 7.69 10.06 5.51
CA ILE A 56 8.72 11.11 5.34
C ILE A 56 8.58 12.22 6.38
N SER A 57 7.43 12.30 7.05
CA SER A 57 7.20 13.03 8.29
C SER A 57 5.97 12.44 9.00
N GLU A 58 5.59 12.98 10.16
CA GLU A 58 4.39 12.55 10.91
C GLU A 58 3.09 12.68 10.09
N GLU A 59 3.03 13.64 9.17
CA GLU A 59 1.82 13.95 8.38
C GLU A 59 2.00 13.68 6.88
N ARG A 60 3.13 13.09 6.47
CA ARG A 60 3.44 12.90 5.05
C ARG A 60 3.98 11.51 4.76
N VAL A 61 3.43 10.94 3.69
CA VAL A 61 3.88 9.68 3.11
C VAL A 61 4.31 9.89 1.67
N LEU A 62 5.35 9.18 1.28
CA LEU A 62 5.76 9.02 -0.11
C LEU A 62 5.27 7.66 -0.60
N LEU A 63 4.42 7.65 -1.62
CA LEU A 63 4.03 6.42 -2.30
C LEU A 63 5.16 6.02 -3.26
N ILE A 64 5.64 4.79 -3.13
CA ILE A 64 6.82 4.31 -3.86
C ILE A 64 6.40 3.41 -5.01
N ASP A 65 5.58 2.41 -4.73
CA ASP A 65 5.18 1.42 -5.74
C ASP A 65 3.84 0.75 -5.40
N LEU A 66 3.15 0.25 -6.41
CA LEU A 66 1.94 -0.57 -6.28
C LEU A 66 2.14 -1.84 -7.11
N GLY A 67 2.40 -2.95 -6.42
CA GLY A 67 2.77 -4.22 -7.04
C GLY A 67 2.00 -5.41 -6.50
N SER A 68 2.11 -6.54 -7.19
CA SER A 68 1.56 -7.80 -6.71
C SER A 68 2.37 -8.36 -5.52
N HIS A 69 1.76 -9.23 -4.71
CA HIS A 69 2.43 -9.80 -3.52
C HIS A 69 3.77 -10.49 -3.87
N ASP A 70 3.86 -11.08 -5.07
CA ASP A 70 5.03 -11.78 -5.58
C ASP A 70 6.12 -10.85 -6.14
N GLU A 71 5.82 -9.57 -6.36
CA GLU A 71 6.79 -8.55 -6.80
C GLU A 71 7.33 -7.71 -5.63
N VAL A 72 6.68 -7.76 -4.47
CA VAL A 72 7.03 -6.98 -3.27
C VAL A 72 7.82 -7.79 -2.23
N TYR A 73 7.83 -9.14 -2.33
CA TYR A 73 8.64 -10.04 -1.47
C TYR A 73 9.53 -10.98 -2.26
#